data_AF-A0A0Q1FV67-F1
#
_entry.id   AF-A0A0Q1FV67-F1
#
_cell.length_a   1.000
_cell.length_b   1.000
_cell.length_c   1.000
_cell.angle_alpha   90.00
_cell.angle_beta   90.00
_cell.angle_gamma   90.00
#
_symmetry.space_group_name_H-M   'P 1'
#
loop_
_entity.id
_entity.type
_entity.pdbx_description
1 polymer ?
#
loop_
_entity_poly.entity_id
_entity_poly.type
_entity_poly.pdbx_seq_one_letter_code
_entity_poly.pdbx_strand_id
1 'polypeptide(L)'
;MSKEKEYKTYFTYYNREAKVTHQEKEYKFTEKDFRELNRYLNYWHNRTDPSTWLCAATVKHAVIKFSGKLPRKKLIELCAEILNISEQKLEDALDWNANYLAFHDGGTVEEYHVYPKDEL
;
A
#
# COMPACT_ATOMS: atom_id res chain seq x y z
N MET A 1 -22.46 3.66 11.69
CA MET A 1 -21.34 3.64 12.67
C MET A 1 -20.74 5.04 12.70
N SER A 2 -20.24 5.56 13.82
CA SER A 2 -19.63 6.91 13.80
C SER A 2 -18.30 6.86 13.03
N LYS A 3 -17.95 7.93 12.31
CA LYS A 3 -16.65 8.03 11.59
C LYS A 3 -15.45 7.73 12.49
N GLU A 4 -15.54 8.10 13.77
CA GLU A 4 -14.50 7.81 14.77
C GLU A 4 -14.37 6.32 15.08
N LYS A 5 -15.49 5.58 15.10
CA LYS A 5 -15.48 4.13 15.34
C LYS A 5 -14.94 3.38 14.13
N GLU A 6 -15.32 3.77 12.91
CA GLU A 6 -14.73 3.26 11.66
C GLU A 6 -13.23 3.50 11.60
N TYR A 7 -12.80 4.73 11.89
CA TYR A 7 -11.38 5.10 11.92
C TYR A 7 -10.57 4.22 12.88
N LYS A 8 -11.08 3.99 14.09
CA LYS A 8 -10.43 3.11 15.09
C LYS A 8 -10.40 1.67 14.62
N THR A 9 -11.47 1.17 13.97
CA THR A 9 -11.52 -0.19 13.43
C THR A 9 -10.52 -0.39 12.29
N TYR A 10 -10.43 0.54 11.33
CA TYR A 10 -9.46 0.46 10.23
C TYR A 10 -8.02 0.45 10.74
N PHE A 11 -7.74 1.23 11.78
CA PHE A 11 -6.41 1.28 12.37
C PHE A 11 -5.95 -0.05 12.98
N THR A 12 -6.87 -0.94 13.37
CA THR A 12 -6.53 -2.27 13.90
C THR A 12 -6.32 -3.33 12.82
N TYR A 13 -6.65 -3.05 11.55
CA TYR A 13 -6.52 -4.03 10.47
C TYR A 13 -5.10 -4.17 9.94
N TYR A 14 -4.24 -3.16 10.09
CA TYR A 14 -2.82 -3.28 9.71
C TYR A 14 -2.11 -4.38 10.49
N ASN A 15 -1.31 -5.19 9.78
CA ASN A 15 -0.36 -6.12 10.38
C ASN A 15 0.89 -5.35 10.85
N ARG A 16 1.02 -5.19 12.17
CA ARG A 16 2.12 -4.44 12.80
C ARG A 16 3.44 -5.23 12.87
N GLU A 17 3.35 -6.54 12.72
CA GLU A 17 4.51 -7.44 12.74
C GLU A 17 5.11 -7.65 11.35
N ALA A 18 4.44 -7.14 10.30
CA ALA A 18 4.90 -7.21 8.93
C ALA A 18 6.29 -6.58 8.77
N LYS A 19 7.20 -7.35 8.20
CA LYS A 19 8.60 -6.98 8.08
C LYS A 19 9.29 -7.80 7.01
N VAL A 20 10.22 -7.19 6.30
CA VAL A 20 11.04 -7.88 5.30
C VAL A 20 12.52 -7.71 5.62
N THR A 21 13.30 -8.73 5.30
CA THR A 21 14.76 -8.70 5.44
C THR A 21 15.41 -8.54 4.06
N HIS A 22 16.35 -7.61 3.95
CA HIS A 22 17.17 -7.41 2.77
C HIS A 22 18.57 -6.92 3.17
N GLN A 23 19.62 -7.56 2.64
CA GLN A 23 21.02 -7.26 2.99
C GLN A 23 21.24 -7.22 4.52
N GLU A 24 20.75 -8.26 5.21
CA GLU A 24 20.87 -8.43 6.67
C GLU A 24 20.19 -7.34 7.52
N LYS A 25 19.41 -6.44 6.90
CA LYS A 25 18.64 -5.41 7.58
C LYS A 25 17.15 -5.72 7.54
N GLU A 26 16.49 -5.48 8.65
CA GLU A 26 15.03 -5.57 8.78
C GLU A 26 14.38 -4.22 8.45
N TYR A 27 13.34 -4.27 7.63
CA TYR A 27 12.55 -3.11 7.24
C TYR A 27 11.10 -3.34 7.61
N LYS A 28 10.51 -2.36 8.32
CA LYS A 28 9.12 -2.41 8.78
C LYS A 28 8.52 -1.02 8.88
N PHE A 29 7.20 -0.96 8.88
CA PHE A 29 6.47 0.27 9.19
C PHE A 29 6.45 0.49 10.71
N THR A 30 6.31 1.76 11.07
CA THR A 30 6.17 2.25 12.44
C THR A 30 4.73 2.69 12.68
N GLU A 31 4.36 2.90 13.94
CA GLU A 31 3.06 3.47 14.29
C GLU A 31 2.78 4.83 13.63
N LYS A 32 3.82 5.62 13.36
CA LYS A 32 3.65 6.89 12.63
C LYS A 32 3.20 6.65 11.20
N ASP A 33 3.77 5.65 10.52
CA ASP A 33 3.41 5.31 9.14
C ASP A 33 1.95 4.85 9.06
N PHE A 34 1.52 3.98 9.98
CA PHE A 34 0.12 3.55 10.03
C PHE A 34 -0.83 4.72 10.28
N ARG A 35 -0.46 5.67 11.15
CA ARG A 35 -1.29 6.86 11.40
C ARG A 35 -1.39 7.74 10.18
N GLU A 36 -0.33 7.87 9.39
CA GLU A 36 -0.35 8.63 8.14
C GLU A 36 -1.23 7.94 7.10
N LEU A 37 -1.13 6.61 6.95
CA LEU A 37 -1.97 5.84 6.04
C LEU A 37 -3.46 5.83 6.42
N ASN A 38 -3.76 5.90 7.72
CA ASN A 38 -5.14 5.92 8.20
C ASN A 38 -5.81 7.30 8.08
N ARG A 39 -5.11 8.31 7.53
CA ARG A 39 -5.69 9.62 7.20
C ARG A 39 -6.24 9.62 5.77
N TYR A 40 -7.04 10.63 5.44
CA TYR A 40 -7.64 10.84 4.12
C TYR A 40 -8.72 9.80 3.73
N LEU A 41 -9.01 9.70 2.43
CA LEU A 41 -10.01 8.82 1.82
C LEU A 41 -9.56 7.34 1.78
N ASN A 42 -8.58 6.96 2.60
CA ASN A 42 -8.15 5.58 2.72
C ASN A 42 -9.08 4.83 3.67
N TYR A 43 -9.58 3.68 3.22
CA TYR A 43 -10.49 2.87 4.01
C TYR A 43 -10.31 1.38 3.70
N TRP A 44 -10.92 0.56 4.55
CA TRP A 44 -10.99 -0.89 4.39
C TRP A 44 -12.44 -1.32 4.18
N HIS A 45 -12.67 -2.26 3.27
CA HIS A 45 -13.96 -2.95 3.16
C HIS A 45 -14.09 -3.98 4.28
N ASN A 46 -13.00 -4.71 4.58
CA ASN A 46 -12.84 -5.61 5.73
C ASN A 46 -11.33 -5.88 5.98
N ARG A 47 -11.00 -6.75 6.94
CA ARG A 47 -9.62 -6.99 7.41
C ARG A 47 -8.65 -7.51 6.34
N THR A 48 -9.13 -8.17 5.29
CA THR A 48 -8.31 -8.73 4.20
C THR A 48 -8.72 -8.13 2.84
N ASP A 49 -9.40 -6.99 2.87
CA ASP A 49 -9.91 -6.30 1.70
C ASP A 49 -9.75 -4.77 1.86
N PRO A 50 -8.49 -4.28 1.79
CA PRO A 50 -8.23 -2.85 1.71
C PRO A 50 -8.77 -2.28 0.39
N SER A 51 -9.17 -1.00 0.41
CA SER A 51 -9.49 -0.30 -0.84
C SER A 51 -8.25 -0.18 -1.73
N THR A 52 -8.45 -0.09 -3.05
CA THR A 52 -7.36 0.10 -4.01
C THR A 52 -6.59 1.41 -3.77
N TRP A 53 -7.25 2.45 -3.26
CA TRP A 53 -6.61 3.69 -2.82
C TRP A 53 -5.67 3.48 -1.63
N LEU A 54 -6.08 2.68 -0.64
CA LEU A 54 -5.21 2.33 0.47
C LEU A 54 -4.02 1.49 -0.01
N CYS A 55 -4.23 0.53 -0.91
CA CYS A 55 -3.15 -0.23 -1.53
C CYS A 55 -2.11 0.70 -2.20
N ALA A 56 -2.56 1.60 -3.06
CA ALA A 56 -1.69 2.56 -3.74
C ALA A 56 -0.98 3.51 -2.75
N ALA A 57 -1.69 3.99 -1.72
CA ALA A 57 -1.11 4.84 -0.68
C ALA A 57 -0.03 4.12 0.14
N THR A 58 -0.26 2.85 0.52
CA THR A 58 0.72 2.04 1.25
C THR A 58 1.98 1.82 0.43
N VAL A 59 1.84 1.48 -0.84
CA VAL A 59 3.00 1.29 -1.74
C VAL A 59 3.75 2.60 -1.95
N LYS A 60 3.05 3.71 -2.24
CA LYS A 60 3.65 5.04 -2.36
C LYS A 60 4.45 5.43 -1.13
N HIS A 61 3.87 5.18 0.06
CA HIS A 61 4.53 5.46 1.33
C HIS A 61 5.79 4.62 1.51
N ALA A 62 5.75 3.33 1.16
CA ALA A 62 6.90 2.44 1.23
C ALA A 62 8.01 2.86 0.25
N VAL A 63 7.66 3.24 -0.99
CA VAL A 63 8.60 3.74 -1.99
C VAL A 63 9.31 4.99 -1.46
N ILE A 64 8.57 5.99 -0.96
CA ILE A 64 9.20 7.21 -0.41
C ILE A 64 10.14 6.88 0.75
N LYS A 65 9.74 5.96 1.64
CA LYS A 65 10.50 5.63 2.85
C LYS A 65 11.75 4.78 2.59
N PHE A 66 11.68 3.87 1.62
CA PHE A 66 12.66 2.80 1.41
C PHE A 66 13.23 2.75 -0.02
N SER A 67 12.96 3.75 -0.86
CA SER A 67 13.61 3.90 -2.17
C SER A 67 15.14 3.85 -2.01
N GLY A 68 15.78 3.09 -2.90
CA GLY A 68 17.21 2.80 -2.87
C GLY A 68 17.68 1.83 -1.77
N LYS A 69 16.78 1.33 -0.91
CA LYS A 69 17.12 0.38 0.18
C LYS A 69 16.50 -0.99 -0.01
N LEU A 70 15.33 -1.06 -0.63
CA LEU A 70 14.63 -2.31 -0.91
C LEU A 70 14.38 -2.43 -2.42
N PRO A 71 14.59 -3.62 -3.02
CA PRO A 71 14.14 -3.89 -4.38
C PRO A 71 12.61 -3.93 -4.42
N ARG A 72 12.03 -3.65 -5.60
CA ARG A 72 10.57 -3.62 -5.82
C ARG A 72 9.83 -4.81 -5.21
N LYS A 73 10.32 -6.02 -5.48
CA LYS A 73 9.72 -7.25 -4.95
C LYS A 73 9.60 -7.23 -3.42
N LYS A 74 10.63 -6.76 -2.71
CA LYS A 74 10.60 -6.69 -1.24
C LYS A 74 9.69 -5.58 -0.71
N LEU A 75 9.54 -4.49 -1.46
CA LEU A 75 8.55 -3.46 -1.15
C LEU A 75 7.12 -3.98 -1.28
N ILE A 76 6.83 -4.68 -2.38
CA ILE A 76 5.50 -5.27 -2.62
C ILE A 76 5.19 -6.34 -1.57
N GLU A 77 6.13 -7.24 -1.27
CA GLU A 77 6.04 -8.23 -0.19
C GLU A 77 5.69 -7.56 1.16
N LEU A 78 6.45 -6.54 1.57
CA LEU A 78 6.19 -5.80 2.81
C LEU A 78 4.80 -5.16 2.82
N CYS A 79 4.39 -4.52 1.72
CA CYS A 79 3.10 -3.84 1.64
C CYS A 79 1.93 -4.81 1.67
N ALA A 80 2.05 -5.95 0.99
CA ALA A 80 1.04 -7.00 0.99
C ALA A 80 0.87 -7.60 2.39
N GLU A 81 1.98 -7.86 3.10
CA GLU A 81 1.96 -8.33 4.48
C GLU A 81 1.32 -7.32 5.43
N ILE A 82 1.68 -6.03 5.33
CA ILE A 82 1.09 -4.93 6.12
C ILE A 82 -0.44 -4.91 5.96
N LEU A 83 -0.91 -5.16 4.73
CA LEU A 83 -2.31 -5.10 4.35
C LEU A 83 -3.07 -6.42 4.54
N ASN A 84 -2.43 -7.48 5.01
CA ASN A 84 -2.99 -8.84 5.13
C ASN A 84 -3.59 -9.36 3.80
N ILE A 85 -2.92 -9.12 2.68
CA ILE A 85 -3.32 -9.61 1.35
C ILE A 85 -2.13 -10.30 0.66
N SER A 86 -2.40 -10.98 -0.45
CA SER A 86 -1.33 -11.54 -1.29
C SER A 86 -0.64 -10.44 -2.11
N GLU A 87 0.61 -10.68 -2.51
CA GLU A 87 1.33 -9.83 -3.46
C GLU A 87 0.54 -9.64 -4.76
N GLN A 88 -0.04 -10.72 -5.30
CA GLN A 88 -0.86 -10.65 -6.51
C GLN A 88 -2.06 -9.71 -6.34
N LYS A 89 -2.80 -9.80 -5.22
CA LYS A 89 -3.96 -8.92 -4.96
C LYS A 89 -3.52 -7.46 -4.84
N LEU A 90 -2.34 -7.21 -4.27
CA LEU A 90 -1.77 -5.88 -4.20
C LEU A 90 -1.46 -5.35 -5.61
N GLU A 91 -0.76 -6.13 -6.44
CA GLU A 91 -0.45 -5.77 -7.83
C GLU A 91 -1.72 -5.48 -8.64
N ASP A 92 -2.73 -6.36 -8.57
CA ASP A 92 -4.01 -6.16 -9.26
C ASP A 92 -4.70 -4.87 -8.82
N ALA A 93 -4.57 -4.49 -7.53
CA ALA A 93 -5.12 -3.25 -7.01
C ALA A 93 -4.36 -2.01 -7.52
N LEU A 94 -3.04 -2.11 -7.71
CA LEU A 94 -2.24 -1.04 -8.31
C LEU A 94 -2.59 -0.86 -9.79
N ASP A 95 -2.68 -1.97 -10.53
CA ASP A 95 -3.08 -1.97 -11.94
C ASP A 95 -4.49 -1.36 -12.08
N TRP A 96 -5.45 -1.75 -11.24
CA TRP A 96 -6.79 -1.16 -11.25
C TRP A 96 -6.78 0.33 -10.93
N ASN A 97 -6.03 0.76 -9.92
CA ASN A 97 -5.96 2.17 -9.54
C ASN A 97 -5.40 3.04 -10.68
N ALA A 98 -4.34 2.57 -11.34
CA ALA A 98 -3.72 3.25 -12.47
C ALA A 98 -4.68 3.34 -13.68
N ASN A 99 -5.36 2.23 -14.01
CA ASN A 99 -6.37 2.21 -15.08
C ASN A 99 -7.55 3.15 -14.79
N TYR A 100 -8.04 3.17 -13.54
CA TYR A 100 -9.13 4.05 -13.14
C TYR A 100 -8.77 5.53 -13.33
N LEU A 101 -7.57 5.93 -12.91
CA LEU A 101 -7.06 7.29 -13.07
C LEU A 101 -6.86 7.64 -14.54
N ALA A 102 -6.21 6.77 -15.32
CA ALA A 102 -6.00 7.00 -16.75
C ALA A 102 -7.33 7.18 -17.51
N PHE A 103 -8.36 6.42 -17.15
CA PHE A 103 -9.70 6.54 -17.74
C PHE A 103 -10.42 7.85 -17.34
N HIS A 104 -10.36 8.23 -16.07
CA HIS A 104 -11.12 9.38 -15.55
C HIS A 104 -10.43 10.73 -15.77
N ASP A 105 -9.11 10.77 -15.61
CA ASP A 105 -8.33 12.01 -15.63
C ASP A 105 -7.61 12.23 -16.97
N GLY A 106 -7.58 11.20 -17.84
CA GLY A 106 -6.89 11.18 -19.13
C GLY A 106 -5.38 10.95 -18.97
N GLY A 107 -4.76 10.28 -19.93
CA GLY A 107 -3.33 9.92 -19.88
C GLY A 107 -3.12 8.42 -20.09
N THR A 108 -1.94 7.94 -19.72
CA THR A 108 -1.53 6.53 -19.82
C THR A 108 -1.56 5.84 -18.47
N VAL A 109 -1.70 4.51 -18.46
CA VAL A 109 -1.66 3.72 -17.22
C VAL A 109 -0.31 3.87 -16.53
N GLU A 110 0.76 3.94 -17.31
CA GLU A 110 2.14 4.07 -16.85
C GLU A 110 2.36 5.38 -16.08
N GLU A 111 1.78 6.50 -16.54
CA GLU A 111 1.86 7.80 -15.86
C GLU A 111 1.19 7.78 -14.48
N TYR A 112 0.16 6.96 -14.31
CA TYR A 112 -0.59 6.85 -13.06
C TYR A 112 -0.18 5.67 -12.17
N HIS A 113 0.64 4.75 -12.68
CA HIS A 113 1.02 3.56 -11.92
C HIS A 113 2.01 3.94 -10.80
N VAL A 114 1.56 3.79 -9.55
CA VAL A 114 2.30 4.29 -8.38
C VAL A 114 3.68 3.66 -8.20
N TYR A 115 3.86 2.43 -8.70
CA TYR A 115 5.15 1.74 -8.69
C TYR A 115 5.26 0.70 -9.82
N PRO A 116 5.60 1.13 -11.06
CA PRO A 116 5.55 0.30 -12.27
C PRO A 116 6.39 -0.98 -12.13
N LYS A 117 6.01 -2.03 -12.86
CA LYS A 117 6.71 -3.33 -12.82
C LYS A 117 8.09 -3.28 -13.49
N ASP A 118 8.31 -2.31 -14.39
CA ASP A 118 9.46 -2.23 -15.29
C ASP A 118 10.51 -1.18 -14.90
N GLU A 119 10.70 -0.90 -13.60
CA GLU A 119 11.90 -0.18 -13.18
C GLU A 119 13.14 -1.09 -13.34
N LEU A 120 13.80 -0.93 -14.50
CA LEU A 120 15.09 -1.48 -14.91
C LEU A 120 16.25 -1.09 -13.97
#